data_AF-A0A1C1CYW9-F1
#
_entry.id   AF-A0A1C1CYW9-F1
#
_cell.length_a   1.000
_cell.length_b   1.000
_cell.length_c   1.000
_cell.angle_alpha   90.00
_cell.angle_beta   90.00
_cell.angle_gamma   90.00
#
_symmetry.space_group_name_H-M   'P 1'
#
loop_
_entity.id
_entity.type
_entity.pdbx_description
1 polymer ?
#
loop_
_entity_poly.entity_id
_entity_poly.type
_entity_poly.pdbx_seq_one_letter_code
_entity_poly.pdbx_strand_id
1 'polypeptide(L)'
;MEDLVSVNNHMKHAFEVSRATSPAGTIAMQDGQANDAGTPAKRNRPRTFPYFSTLPYPVEDEATRQENLAEILKRLYIAIQASDFTPGAVHWTRELRSWLSLKFDPTKEQRVKLVQLYYELALAPGIDPVVSERFASMFMLLIKCVAESRNLVQR
;
A
#
# COMPACT_ATOMS: atom_id res chain seq x y z
N MET A 1 15.99 41.49 -65.97
CA MET A 1 15.18 40.34 -66.41
C MET A 1 15.62 39.19 -65.55
N GLU A 2 15.27 39.19 -64.26
CA GLU A 2 13.93 38.86 -63.72
C GLU A 2 13.51 37.42 -64.06
N ASP A 3 12.99 36.76 -63.02
CA ASP A 3 12.49 35.37 -62.94
C ASP A 3 13.53 34.28 -62.62
N LEU A 4 13.32 33.32 -61.71
CA LEU A 4 12.30 33.02 -60.70
C LEU A 4 12.82 31.80 -59.90
N VAL A 5 12.32 31.64 -58.66
CA VAL A 5 12.21 30.40 -57.85
C VAL A 5 13.34 29.98 -56.86
N SER A 6 12.88 29.75 -55.62
CA SER A 6 13.38 28.86 -54.55
C SER A 6 14.31 29.48 -53.50
N VAL A 7 13.79 30.03 -52.40
CA VAL A 7 13.37 29.33 -51.15
C VAL A 7 14.51 28.52 -50.54
N ASN A 8 15.23 29.06 -49.53
CA ASN A 8 15.01 28.72 -48.11
C ASN A 8 15.91 29.56 -47.17
N ASN A 9 15.30 30.58 -46.59
CA ASN A 9 15.65 31.25 -45.32
C ASN A 9 15.38 30.25 -44.16
N HIS A 10 15.88 30.29 -42.93
CA HIS A 10 16.74 31.19 -42.17
C HIS A 10 17.01 30.47 -40.82
N MET A 11 18.25 30.49 -40.37
CA MET A 11 18.73 30.63 -38.99
C MET A 11 17.77 30.27 -37.82
N LYS A 12 18.10 29.22 -37.06
CA LYS A 12 17.65 29.03 -35.67
C LYS A 12 18.81 28.52 -34.80
N HIS A 13 19.46 29.44 -34.11
CA HIS A 13 20.38 29.16 -33.01
C HIS A 13 19.88 29.95 -31.79
N ALA A 14 19.20 29.29 -30.84
CA ALA A 14 18.98 29.77 -29.48
C ALA A 14 18.18 28.75 -28.63
N PHE A 15 18.78 28.39 -27.51
CA PHE A 15 18.16 28.11 -26.20
C PHE A 15 17.19 26.93 -26.01
N GLU A 16 17.69 26.01 -25.17
CA GLU A 16 17.01 25.35 -24.04
C GLU A 16 15.80 24.43 -24.24
N VAL A 17 15.75 23.47 -23.30
CA VAL A 17 14.61 22.63 -22.91
C VAL A 17 14.24 21.51 -23.88
N SER A 18 14.70 20.29 -23.57
CA SER A 18 13.84 19.09 -23.40
C SER A 18 14.67 17.81 -23.47
N ARG A 19 15.12 17.33 -22.31
CA ARG A 19 15.52 15.93 -22.14
C ARG A 19 14.25 15.12 -21.93
N ALA A 20 13.87 14.31 -22.93
CA ALA A 20 13.36 12.94 -22.77
C ALA A 20 12.75 12.47 -24.09
N THR A 21 13.59 11.92 -24.96
CA THR A 21 13.19 10.92 -25.93
C THR A 21 13.40 9.56 -25.28
N SER A 22 12.38 8.70 -25.25
CA SER A 22 12.53 7.38 -25.88
C SER A 22 11.20 6.64 -25.96
N PRO A 23 10.95 5.95 -27.10
CA PRO A 23 9.64 5.50 -27.52
C PRO A 23 9.42 4.02 -27.20
N ALA A 24 8.15 3.61 -27.17
CA ALA A 24 7.65 2.29 -27.56
C ALA A 24 8.50 1.03 -27.22
N GLY A 25 7.97 0.22 -26.30
CA GLY A 25 7.87 -1.23 -26.47
C GLY A 25 9.17 -2.04 -26.55
N THR A 26 9.63 -2.53 -25.40
CA THR A 26 10.20 -3.88 -25.29
C THR A 26 9.94 -4.39 -23.87
N ILE A 27 8.96 -5.30 -23.74
CA ILE A 27 8.96 -6.24 -22.62
C ILE A 27 10.06 -7.24 -22.94
N ALA A 28 11.29 -6.95 -22.51
CA ALA A 28 12.35 -7.92 -22.47
C ALA A 28 12.10 -8.81 -21.24
N MET A 29 11.41 -9.93 -21.46
CA MET A 29 11.47 -11.07 -20.58
C MET A 29 12.93 -11.54 -20.56
N GLN A 30 13.64 -11.27 -19.46
CA GLN A 30 14.95 -11.84 -19.22
C GLN A 30 14.81 -12.82 -18.05
N ASP A 31 15.03 -14.09 -18.40
CA ASP A 31 15.15 -15.24 -17.51
C ASP A 31 15.91 -14.91 -16.22
N GLY A 32 15.33 -15.28 -15.08
CA GLY A 32 15.93 -15.08 -13.77
C GLY A 32 15.03 -15.50 -12.62
N GLN A 33 14.82 -16.82 -12.47
CA GLN A 33 14.34 -17.49 -11.26
C GLN A 33 12.95 -17.11 -10.72
N ALA A 34 11.92 -17.70 -11.34
CA ALA A 34 10.65 -17.98 -10.68
C ALA A 34 10.81 -19.13 -9.67
N ASN A 35 11.52 -18.88 -8.56
CA ASN A 35 11.67 -19.81 -7.44
C ASN A 35 11.07 -19.18 -6.17
N ASP A 36 9.78 -18.85 -6.17
CA ASP A 36 8.98 -18.79 -4.94
C ASP A 36 7.50 -19.03 -5.26
N ALA A 37 7.20 -20.24 -5.73
CA ALA A 37 5.84 -20.75 -5.89
C ALA A 37 5.26 -21.09 -4.51
N GLY A 38 5.02 -20.08 -3.66
CA GLY A 38 4.47 -20.32 -2.33
C GLY A 38 4.01 -19.08 -1.54
N THR A 39 4.59 -17.90 -1.78
CA THR A 39 4.31 -16.75 -0.90
C THR A 39 3.26 -15.81 -1.54
N PRO A 40 2.05 -15.66 -0.95
CA PRO A 40 1.06 -14.72 -1.47
C PRO A 40 1.63 -13.31 -1.47
N ALA A 41 1.75 -12.70 -2.65
CA ALA A 41 2.30 -11.36 -2.82
C ALA A 41 1.59 -10.37 -1.88
N LYS A 42 2.30 -9.92 -0.83
CA LYS A 42 1.77 -9.00 0.19
C LYS A 42 1.42 -7.63 -0.38
N ARG A 43 2.09 -7.25 -1.48
CA ARG A 43 1.89 -6.00 -2.20
C ARG A 43 2.04 -6.22 -3.69
N ASN A 44 1.17 -5.60 -4.49
CA ASN A 44 1.34 -5.55 -5.96
C ASN A 44 2.53 -4.68 -6.39
N ARG A 45 2.93 -3.72 -5.55
CA ARG A 45 4.06 -2.82 -5.81
C ARG A 45 5.08 -2.91 -4.67
N PRO A 46 6.35 -3.25 -4.96
CA PRO A 46 7.41 -3.25 -3.96
C PRO A 46 7.62 -1.83 -3.40
N ARG A 47 8.07 -1.73 -2.16
CA ARG A 47 8.43 -0.44 -1.56
C ARG A 47 9.72 0.06 -2.21
N THR A 48 9.78 1.35 -2.53
CA THR A 48 10.97 1.96 -3.14
C THR A 48 12.20 1.93 -2.22
N PHE A 49 11.99 1.93 -0.90
CA PHE A 49 13.06 1.94 0.10
C PHE A 49 13.10 0.62 0.90
N PRO A 50 14.28 -0.04 1.03
CA PRO A 50 14.40 -1.33 1.71
C PRO A 50 14.56 -1.16 3.23
N TYR A 51 13.45 -0.93 3.93
CA TYR A 51 13.45 -0.60 5.36
C TYR A 51 14.17 -1.63 6.25
N PHE A 52 14.05 -2.93 5.97
CA PHE A 52 14.62 -3.95 6.86
C PHE A 52 16.13 -4.16 6.72
N SER A 53 16.73 -3.82 5.59
CA SER A 53 18.17 -4.02 5.35
C SER A 53 19.04 -2.86 5.85
N THR A 54 18.46 -1.68 6.07
CA THR A 54 19.21 -0.47 6.41
C THR A 54 19.27 -0.21 7.92
N LEU A 55 18.59 -1.01 8.74
CA LEU A 55 18.52 -0.80 10.19
C LEU A 55 19.81 -1.30 10.88
N PRO A 56 20.35 -0.55 11.86
CA PRO A 56 21.57 -0.93 12.59
C PRO A 56 21.31 -1.97 13.70
N TYR A 57 20.18 -2.68 13.65
CA TYR A 57 19.77 -3.69 14.62
C TYR A 57 19.06 -4.84 13.91
N PRO A 58 19.12 -6.07 14.47
CA PRO A 58 18.43 -7.21 13.89
C PRO A 58 16.91 -7.00 13.94
N VAL A 59 16.24 -7.32 12.83
CA VAL A 59 14.78 -7.29 12.74
C VAL A 59 14.27 -8.72 12.83
N GLU A 60 13.12 -8.89 13.50
CA GLU A 60 12.37 -10.15 13.52
C GLU A 60 12.12 -10.71 12.11
N ASP A 61 12.08 -12.03 12.02
CA ASP A 61 11.80 -12.76 10.79
C ASP A 61 10.32 -12.63 10.41
N GLU A 62 10.00 -13.03 9.19
CA GLU A 62 8.63 -12.91 8.70
C GLU A 62 7.65 -13.81 9.46
N ALA A 63 8.09 -14.99 9.93
CA ALA A 63 7.23 -15.90 10.67
C ALA A 63 6.81 -15.28 12.01
N THR A 64 7.76 -14.68 12.77
CA THR A 64 7.44 -13.98 14.03
C THR A 64 6.48 -12.82 13.79
N ARG A 65 6.63 -12.05 12.70
CA ARG A 65 5.70 -10.97 12.35
C ARG A 65 4.27 -11.47 12.14
N GLN A 66 4.11 -12.61 11.47
CA GLN A 66 2.80 -13.22 11.21
C GLN A 66 2.22 -13.84 12.48
N GLU A 67 3.03 -14.42 13.34
CA GLU A 67 2.60 -14.90 14.66
C GLU A 67 2.09 -13.75 15.54
N ASN A 68 2.84 -12.63 15.58
CA ASN A 68 2.42 -11.41 16.26
C ASN A 68 1.07 -10.90 15.72
N LEU A 69 0.89 -10.90 14.39
CA LEU A 69 -0.38 -10.54 13.77
C LEU A 69 -1.50 -11.51 14.18
N ALA A 70 -1.26 -12.82 14.17
CA ALA A 70 -2.23 -13.83 14.57
C ALA A 70 -2.67 -13.67 16.03
N GLU A 71 -1.74 -13.35 16.93
CA GLU A 71 -2.04 -13.08 18.33
C GLU A 71 -2.89 -11.81 18.50
N ILE A 72 -2.58 -10.71 17.79
CA ILE A 72 -3.41 -9.50 17.77
C ILE A 72 -4.83 -9.83 17.31
N LEU A 73 -4.98 -10.60 16.23
CA LEU A 73 -6.28 -10.99 15.68
C LEU A 73 -7.07 -11.89 16.64
N LYS A 74 -6.41 -12.84 17.28
CA LYS A 74 -7.02 -13.74 18.28
C LYS A 74 -7.60 -12.93 19.44
N ARG A 75 -6.84 -11.99 19.99
CA ARG A 75 -7.29 -11.16 21.11
C ARG A 75 -8.39 -10.17 20.69
N LEU A 76 -8.29 -9.61 19.49
CA LEU A 76 -9.37 -8.79 18.90
C LEU A 76 -10.67 -9.60 18.78
N TYR A 77 -10.60 -10.83 18.30
CA TYR A 77 -11.75 -11.72 18.20
C TYR A 77 -12.37 -12.02 19.56
N ILE A 78 -11.56 -12.35 20.57
CA ILE A 78 -12.05 -12.60 21.93
C ILE A 78 -12.77 -11.37 22.49
N ALA A 79 -12.22 -10.17 22.30
CA ALA A 79 -12.84 -8.92 22.76
C ALA A 79 -14.19 -8.65 22.09
N ILE A 80 -14.28 -8.88 20.77
CA ILE A 80 -15.53 -8.72 20.01
C ILE A 80 -16.58 -9.75 20.45
N GLN A 81 -16.19 -11.02 20.62
CA GLN A 81 -17.10 -12.07 21.09
C GLN A 81 -17.61 -11.82 22.52
N ALA A 82 -16.79 -11.23 23.37
CA ALA A 82 -17.18 -10.82 24.71
C ALA A 82 -17.99 -9.51 24.75
N SER A 83 -18.25 -8.87 23.61
CA SER A 83 -18.83 -7.52 23.51
C SER A 83 -18.07 -6.46 24.32
N ASP A 84 -16.78 -6.69 24.61
CA ASP A 84 -15.89 -5.74 25.27
C ASP A 84 -15.23 -4.85 24.23
N PHE A 85 -15.95 -3.80 23.85
CA PHE A 85 -15.43 -2.81 22.92
C PHE A 85 -14.39 -1.89 23.57
N THR A 86 -14.65 -1.47 24.82
CA THR A 86 -13.79 -0.57 25.58
C THR A 86 -13.57 -1.17 26.98
N PRO A 87 -12.32 -1.55 27.33
CA PRO A 87 -11.08 -1.24 26.61
C PRO A 87 -10.66 -2.28 25.55
N GLY A 88 -11.27 -3.47 25.51
CA GLY A 88 -10.75 -4.63 24.79
C GLY A 88 -10.51 -4.42 23.30
N ALA A 89 -11.58 -4.27 22.51
CA ALA A 89 -11.47 -4.18 21.05
C ALA A 89 -10.69 -2.92 20.61
N VAL A 90 -10.88 -1.79 21.29
CA VAL A 90 -10.15 -0.55 21.01
C VAL A 90 -8.64 -0.72 21.27
N HIS A 91 -8.25 -1.44 22.33
CA HIS A 91 -6.85 -1.73 22.62
C HIS A 91 -6.21 -2.57 21.51
N TRP A 92 -6.82 -3.69 21.12
CA TRP A 92 -6.27 -4.55 20.05
C TRP A 92 -6.31 -3.88 18.67
N THR A 93 -7.28 -3.00 18.41
CA THR A 93 -7.31 -2.14 17.23
C THR A 93 -6.10 -1.20 17.20
N ARG A 94 -5.72 -0.61 18.34
CA ARG A 94 -4.51 0.22 18.44
C ARG A 94 -3.25 -0.59 18.18
N GLU A 95 -3.13 -1.78 18.74
CA GLU A 95 -1.98 -2.66 18.51
C GLU A 95 -1.87 -3.07 17.03
N LEU A 96 -3.00 -3.38 16.37
CA LEU A 96 -3.03 -3.63 14.92
C LEU A 96 -2.54 -2.42 14.13
N ARG A 97 -2.94 -1.20 14.53
CA ARG A 97 -2.48 0.04 13.88
C ARG A 97 -0.97 0.22 14.03
N SER A 98 -0.45 -0.03 15.23
CA SER A 98 0.98 0.01 15.52
C SER A 98 1.74 -1.01 14.67
N TRP A 99 1.25 -2.24 14.57
CA TRP A 99 1.84 -3.29 13.74
C TRP A 99 1.91 -2.88 12.25
N LEU A 100 0.84 -2.30 11.70
CA LEU A 100 0.83 -1.78 10.32
C LEU A 100 1.78 -0.58 10.12
N SER A 101 2.03 0.20 11.17
CA SER A 101 2.93 1.36 11.12
C SER A 101 4.41 0.97 10.93
N LEU A 102 4.80 -0.23 11.38
CA LEU A 102 6.14 -0.82 11.23
C LEU A 102 6.45 -1.29 9.81
N LYS A 103 5.60 -0.93 8.83
CA LYS A 103 5.70 -1.31 7.42
C LYS A 103 5.57 -2.82 7.17
N PHE A 104 5.03 -3.55 8.15
CA PHE A 104 4.59 -4.92 7.96
C PHE A 104 3.32 -4.94 7.12
N ASP A 105 3.32 -5.76 6.08
CA ASP A 105 2.22 -5.84 5.13
C ASP A 105 1.46 -7.15 5.34
N PRO A 106 0.16 -7.10 5.72
CA PRO A 106 -0.66 -8.29 5.74
C PRO A 106 -0.86 -8.80 4.31
N THR A 107 -1.14 -10.09 4.16
CA THR A 107 -1.52 -10.66 2.86
C THR A 107 -2.80 -10.01 2.35
N LYS A 108 -3.02 -10.07 1.03
CA LYS A 108 -4.25 -9.53 0.41
C LYS A 108 -5.51 -10.12 1.05
N GLU A 109 -5.51 -11.42 1.33
CA GLU A 109 -6.63 -12.12 1.96
C GLU A 109 -6.89 -11.65 3.39
N GLN A 110 -5.84 -11.53 4.21
CA GLN A 110 -5.93 -10.98 5.57
C GLN A 110 -6.50 -9.57 5.54
N ARG A 111 -6.03 -8.73 4.61
CA ARG A 111 -6.52 -7.35 4.45
C ARG A 111 -8.00 -7.31 4.10
N VAL A 112 -8.48 -8.14 3.17
CA VAL A 112 -9.90 -8.17 2.79
C VAL A 112 -10.77 -8.57 3.98
N LYS A 113 -10.39 -9.63 4.72
CA LYS A 113 -11.10 -10.09 5.92
C LYS A 113 -11.16 -8.99 6.99
N LEU A 114 -10.05 -8.29 7.22
CA LEU A 114 -9.99 -7.17 8.15
C LEU A 114 -10.89 -6.01 7.71
N VAL A 115 -10.87 -5.63 6.44
CA VAL A 115 -11.73 -4.56 5.90
C VAL A 115 -13.21 -4.91 6.09
N GLN A 116 -13.61 -6.14 5.79
CA GLN A 116 -14.98 -6.61 6.01
C GLN A 116 -15.36 -6.55 7.50
N LEU A 117 -14.50 -7.04 8.38
CA LEU A 117 -14.75 -7.00 9.83
C LEU A 117 -14.95 -5.57 10.34
N TYR A 118 -14.04 -4.64 10.01
CA TYR A 118 -14.14 -3.26 10.48
C TYR A 118 -15.30 -2.49 9.84
N TYR A 119 -15.73 -2.87 8.63
CA TYR A 119 -16.94 -2.31 8.01
C TYR A 119 -18.20 -2.67 8.81
N GLU A 120 -18.38 -3.95 9.12
CA GLU A 120 -19.52 -4.43 9.91
C GLU A 120 -19.52 -3.82 11.32
N LEU A 121 -18.36 -3.75 11.97
CA LEU A 121 -18.24 -3.17 13.31
C LEU A 121 -18.52 -1.66 13.36
N ALA A 122 -18.11 -0.91 12.34
CA ALA A 122 -18.36 0.53 12.28
C ALA A 122 -19.85 0.85 12.09
N LEU A 123 -20.60 -0.03 11.42
CA LEU A 123 -22.04 0.13 11.13
C LEU A 123 -22.95 -0.62 12.12
N ALA A 124 -22.40 -1.28 13.13
CA ALA A 124 -23.16 -2.07 14.09
C ALA A 124 -24.11 -1.17 14.92
N PRO A 125 -25.41 -1.52 15.02
CA PRO A 125 -26.34 -0.78 15.85
C PRO A 125 -26.04 -0.97 17.35
N GLY A 126 -26.15 0.10 18.13
CA GLY A 126 -25.99 0.05 19.60
C GLY A 126 -24.54 0.18 20.10
N ILE A 127 -23.56 0.35 19.21
CA ILE A 127 -22.19 0.67 19.61
C ILE A 127 -22.04 2.16 19.95
N ASP A 128 -21.15 2.48 20.89
CA ASP A 128 -20.82 3.86 21.22
C ASP A 128 -20.22 4.59 19.98
N PRO A 129 -20.70 5.80 19.63
CA PRO A 129 -20.23 6.52 18.46
C PRO A 129 -18.72 6.76 18.43
N VAL A 130 -18.09 6.96 19.59
CA VAL A 130 -16.63 7.18 19.70
C VAL A 130 -15.87 5.91 19.34
N VAL A 131 -16.40 4.73 19.69
CA VAL A 131 -15.84 3.44 19.28
C VAL A 131 -16.05 3.21 17.78
N SER A 132 -17.25 3.48 17.26
CA SER A 132 -17.55 3.37 15.83
C SER A 132 -16.59 4.21 14.97
N GLU A 133 -16.31 5.46 15.37
CA GLU A 133 -15.37 6.34 14.67
C GLU A 133 -13.95 5.76 14.61
N ARG A 134 -13.50 5.08 15.69
CA ARG A 134 -12.20 4.40 15.73
C ARG A 134 -12.14 3.23 14.76
N PHE A 135 -13.21 2.45 14.67
CA PHE A 135 -13.32 1.35 13.71
C PHE A 135 -13.40 1.85 12.27
N ALA A 136 -14.16 2.93 12.01
CA ALA A 136 -14.20 3.59 10.71
C ALA A 136 -12.82 4.13 10.29
N SER A 137 -12.07 4.72 11.22
CA SER A 137 -10.70 5.17 10.99
C SER A 137 -9.76 4.02 10.62
N MET A 138 -9.90 2.86 11.27
CA MET A 138 -9.12 1.67 10.94
C MET A 138 -9.51 1.12 9.56
N PHE A 139 -10.81 1.04 9.25
CA PHE A 139 -11.31 0.66 7.93
C PHE A 139 -10.71 1.53 6.81
N MET A 140 -10.70 2.85 6.98
CA MET A 140 -10.10 3.80 6.04
C MET A 140 -8.60 3.56 5.85
N LEU A 141 -7.87 3.25 6.92
CA LEU A 141 -6.44 2.93 6.88
C LEU A 141 -6.16 1.66 6.06
N LEU A 142 -6.97 0.62 6.26
CA LEU A 142 -6.80 -0.67 5.58
C LEU A 142 -7.04 -0.56 4.06
N ILE A 143 -7.99 0.29 3.64
CA ILE A 143 -8.31 0.54 2.23
C ILE A 143 -7.29 1.45 1.55
N LYS A 144 -6.79 2.49 2.23
CA LYS A 144 -5.90 3.50 1.62
C LYS A 144 -4.64 2.88 1.01
N CYS A 145 -4.07 1.83 1.61
CA CYS A 145 -2.87 1.18 1.05
C CYS A 145 -3.08 0.55 -0.34
N VAL A 146 -4.34 0.39 -0.79
CA VAL A 146 -4.67 -0.05 -2.16
C VAL A 146 -4.95 1.14 -3.09
N ALA A 147 -5.38 2.29 -2.56
CA ALA A 147 -5.87 3.42 -3.35
C ALA A 147 -4.79 4.37 -3.86
N GLU A 148 -3.60 4.41 -3.25
CA GLU A 148 -2.55 5.38 -3.61
C GLU A 148 -1.90 5.12 -4.99
N SER A 149 -2.26 4.03 -5.66
CA SER A 149 -1.82 3.72 -7.04
C SER A 149 -2.80 4.16 -8.14
N ARG A 150 -3.86 4.92 -7.83
CA ARG A 150 -4.88 5.34 -8.83
C ARG A 150 -5.00 6.85 -9.08
N ASN A 151 -4.18 7.71 -8.47
CA ASN A 151 -4.29 9.19 -8.60
C ASN A 151 -2.98 9.90 -8.98
N LEU A 152 -2.20 9.32 -9.90
CA LEU A 152 -0.99 9.96 -10.43
C LEU A 152 -0.92 9.91 -11.97
N VAL A 153 -2.08 10.02 -12.62
CA VAL A 153 -2.25 10.12 -14.08
C VAL A 153 -3.39 11.09 -14.39
N GLN A 154 -3.25 12.36 -14.01
CA GLN A 154 -3.99 13.51 -14.56
C GLN A 154 -3.24 14.79 -14.18
N ARG A 155 -2.30 15.22 -15.02
CA ARG A 155 -1.81 16.59 -15.22
C ARG A 155 -0.66 16.59 -16.22
#